data_AF-A0A527WTE7-F1
#
_entry.id   AF-A0A527WTE7-F1
#
_cell.length_a   1.000
_cell.length_b   1.000
_cell.length_c   1.000
_cell.angle_alpha   90.00
_cell.angle_beta   90.00
_cell.angle_gamma   90.00
#
_symmetry.space_group_name_H-M   'P 1'
#
loop_
_entity.id
_entity.type
_entity.pdbx_description
1 polymer ?
#
loop_
_entity_poly.entity_id
_entity_poly.type
_entity_poly.pdbx_seq_one_letter_code
_entity_poly.pdbx_strand_id
1 'polypeptide(L)' 'MVVKYVTVKEKVPAELIAPVPPAWRKAGGPAKTEDFVARGDVNESALKVCTAQVDGTRKWNGEP' A
#
# COMPACT_ATOMS: atom_id res chain seq x y z
N MET A 1 26.71 32.52 -21.57
CA MET A 1 26.46 31.12 -21.19
C MET A 1 25.30 31.11 -20.22
N VAL A 2 24.16 30.50 -20.57
CA VAL A 2 22.96 30.47 -19.72
C VAL A 2 22.91 29.10 -19.03
N VAL A 3 22.99 29.08 -17.71
CA VAL A 3 22.87 27.86 -16.92
C VAL A 3 21.40 27.66 -16.56
N LYS A 4 20.81 26.54 -16.99
CA LYS A 4 19.43 26.17 -16.70
C LYS A 4 19.41 25.10 -15.62
N TYR A 5 18.87 25.42 -14.47
CA TYR A 5 18.66 24.46 -13.39
C TYR A 5 17.38 23.68 -13.65
N VAL A 6 17.46 22.35 -13.51
CA VAL A 6 16.32 21.44 -13.65
C VAL A 6 16.18 20.66 -12.35
N THR A 7 14.99 20.68 -11.77
CA THR A 7 14.68 19.89 -10.58
C THR A 7 14.33 18.47 -11.04
N VAL A 8 15.20 17.51 -10.79
CA VAL A 8 14.91 16.08 -10.99
C VAL A 8 14.19 15.58 -9.74
N LYS A 9 12.95 15.11 -9.90
CA LYS A 9 12.21 14.49 -8.79
C LYS A 9 12.74 13.06 -8.61
N GLU A 10 13.27 12.76 -7.43
CA GLU A 10 13.72 11.40 -7.12
C GLU A 10 12.55 10.43 -7.22
N LYS A 11 12.75 9.31 -7.92
CA LYS A 11 11.77 8.24 -7.98
C LYS A 11 11.84 7.42 -6.70
N VAL A 12 10.68 7.03 -6.20
CA VAL A 12 10.57 6.12 -5.06
C VAL A 12 10.99 4.71 -5.51
N PRO A 13 11.83 4.00 -4.74
CA PRO A 13 12.12 2.58 -4.96
C PRO A 13 10.85 1.74 -5.08
N ALA A 14 10.83 0.79 -6.01
CA ALA A 14 9.64 -0.02 -6.31
C ALA A 14 9.15 -0.84 -5.11
N GLU A 15 10.05 -1.26 -4.20
CA GLU A 15 9.65 -2.01 -3.01
C GLU A 15 8.79 -1.18 -2.05
N LEU A 16 8.95 0.16 -2.04
CA LEU A 16 8.24 1.07 -1.13
C LEU A 16 6.86 1.47 -1.65
N ILE A 17 6.56 1.18 -2.91
CA ILE A 17 5.25 1.42 -3.54
C ILE A 17 4.55 0.13 -3.96
N ALA A 18 5.08 -1.02 -3.54
CA ALA A 18 4.50 -2.32 -3.83
C ALA A 18 3.04 -2.42 -3.31
N PRO A 19 2.15 -3.14 -4.01
CA PRO A 19 0.77 -3.32 -3.56
C PRO A 19 0.70 -3.94 -2.16
N VAL A 20 -0.12 -3.34 -1.31
CA VAL A 20 -0.43 -3.87 0.02
C VAL A 20 -1.41 -5.04 -0.15
N PRO A 21 -1.23 -6.16 0.57
CA PRO A 21 -2.17 -7.28 0.54
C PRO A 21 -3.61 -6.82 0.84
N PRO A 22 -4.62 -7.37 0.14
CA PRO A 22 -6.01 -7.00 0.39
C PRO A 22 -6.44 -7.46 1.78
N ALA A 23 -7.40 -6.72 2.36
CA ALA A 23 -8.02 -7.12 3.62
C ALA A 23 -8.64 -8.51 3.51
N TRP A 24 -8.50 -9.31 4.57
CA TRP A 24 -9.12 -10.62 4.64
C TRP A 24 -10.64 -10.49 4.56
N ARG A 25 -11.25 -11.29 3.67
CA ARG A 25 -12.71 -11.39 3.54
C ARG A 25 -13.12 -12.83 3.25
N LYS A 26 -14.14 -13.28 3.95
CA LYS A 26 -14.88 -14.52 3.68
C LYS A 26 -16.37 -14.21 3.64
N ALA A 27 -17.09 -14.76 2.66
CA ALA A 27 -18.54 -14.57 2.56
C ALA A 27 -19.21 -15.13 3.82
N GLY A 28 -20.02 -14.30 4.49
CA GLY A 28 -20.66 -14.65 5.77
C GLY A 28 -19.78 -14.48 7.02
N GLY A 29 -18.53 -14.01 6.87
CA GLY A 29 -17.61 -13.79 7.99
C GLY A 29 -16.86 -15.05 8.42
N PRO A 30 -16.12 -14.99 9.54
CA PRO A 30 -15.40 -16.14 10.09
C PRO A 30 -16.38 -17.20 10.59
N ALA A 31 -16.13 -18.45 10.21
CA ALA A 31 -16.97 -19.62 10.52
C ALA A 31 -16.22 -20.66 11.37
N LYS A 32 -14.88 -20.67 11.34
CA LYS A 32 -14.03 -21.59 12.10
C LYS A 32 -12.92 -20.83 12.84
N THR A 33 -12.33 -21.47 13.83
CA THR A 33 -11.19 -20.92 14.58
C THR A 33 -10.03 -20.51 13.67
N GLU A 34 -9.75 -21.27 12.61
CA GLU A 34 -8.71 -20.89 11.64
C GLU A 34 -8.98 -19.57 10.93
N ASP A 35 -10.26 -19.19 10.75
CA ASP A 35 -10.61 -17.91 10.13
C ASP A 35 -10.22 -16.73 11.02
N PHE A 36 -10.18 -16.90 12.34
CA PHE A 36 -9.73 -15.85 13.27
C PHE A 36 -8.22 -15.70 13.26
N VAL A 37 -7.47 -16.80 13.12
CA VAL A 37 -6.01 -16.78 12.96
C VAL A 37 -5.66 -16.10 11.64
N ALA A 38 -6.27 -16.54 10.54
CA ALA A 38 -6.07 -15.96 9.21
C ALA A 38 -6.55 -14.50 9.11
N ARG A 39 -7.56 -14.09 9.88
CA ARG A 39 -7.99 -12.69 9.98
C ARG A 39 -7.02 -11.86 10.83
N GLY A 40 -6.48 -12.43 11.91
CA GLY A 40 -5.52 -11.77 12.80
C GLY A 40 -4.21 -11.42 12.11
N ASP A 41 -3.74 -12.31 11.22
CA ASP A 41 -2.58 -12.07 10.36
C ASP A 41 -2.79 -10.92 9.36
N VAL A 42 -4.04 -10.54 9.11
CA VAL A 42 -4.47 -9.63 8.05
C VAL A 42 -5.34 -8.53 8.68
N ASN A 43 -4.78 -7.81 9.66
CA ASN A 43 -5.48 -6.78 10.41
C ASN A 43 -6.00 -5.66 9.47
N GLU A 44 -7.30 -5.70 9.18
CA GLU A 44 -7.93 -4.92 8.11
C GLU A 44 -7.75 -3.40 8.26
N SER A 45 -7.75 -2.88 9.49
CA SER A 45 -7.54 -1.45 9.74
C SER A 45 -6.10 -1.02 9.43
N ALA A 46 -5.11 -1.83 9.83
CA ALA A 46 -3.70 -1.57 9.54
C ALA A 46 -3.43 -1.63 8.03
N LEU A 47 -4.01 -2.60 7.32
CA LEU A 47 -3.87 -2.69 5.86
C LEU A 47 -4.49 -1.49 5.14
N LYS A 48 -5.66 -1.02 5.57
CA LYS A 48 -6.27 0.19 4.97
C LYS A 48 -5.39 1.43 5.12
N VAL A 49 -4.76 1.61 6.28
CA VAL A 49 -3.84 2.72 6.52
C VAL A 49 -2.58 2.58 5.65
N CYS A 50 -1.99 1.39 5.59
CA CYS A 50 -0.83 1.12 4.73
C CYS A 50 -1.17 1.34 3.25
N THR A 51 -2.34 0.87 2.77
CA THR A 51 -2.80 1.10 1.41
C THR A 51 -2.91 2.59 1.10
N ALA A 52 -3.55 3.37 1.98
CA ALA A 52 -3.70 4.81 1.78
C ALA A 52 -2.35 5.55 1.72
N GLN A 53 -1.37 5.13 2.53
CA GLN A 53 -0.02 5.69 2.52
C GLN A 53 0.72 5.34 1.23
N VAL A 54 0.71 4.06 0.82
CA VAL A 54 1.36 3.60 -0.41
C VAL A 54 0.75 4.26 -1.65
N ASP A 55 -0.57 4.40 -1.71
CA ASP A 55 -1.26 5.07 -2.81
C ASP A 55 -0.91 6.57 -2.87
N GLY A 56 -0.75 7.21 -1.71
CA GLY A 56 -0.24 8.58 -1.62
C GLY A 56 1.18 8.71 -2.17
N THR A 57 2.06 7.75 -1.83
CA THR A 57 3.43 7.69 -2.33
C THR A 57 3.48 7.41 -3.84
N ARG A 58 2.65 6.50 -4.38
CA ARG A 58 2.55 6.27 -5.85
C ARG A 58 2.13 7.52 -6.58
N LYS A 59 1.08 8.20 -6.10
CA LYS A 59 0.60 9.45 -6.69
C LYS A 59 1.70 10.53 -6.67
N TRP A 60 2.47 10.61 -5.58
CA TRP A 60 3.60 11.53 -5.51
C TRP A 60 4.74 11.14 -6.48
N ASN A 61 4.97 9.84 -6.67
CA ASN A 61 5.95 9.28 -7.61
C ASN A 61 5.53 9.46 -9.09
N GLY A 62 4.27 9.80 -9.35
CA GLY A 62 3.72 9.92 -10.71
C GLY A 62 3.24 8.59 -11.31
N GLU A 63 3.00 7.59 -10.46
CA GLU A 63 2.36 6.32 -10.84
C GLU A 63 0.85 6.38 -10.59
N PRO A 64 0.04 5.63 -11.37
CA PRO A 64 -1.42 5.58 -11.20
C PRO A 64 -1.86 5.03 -9.84
#